data_AF-A0A0S4L6Y0-F1
#
_entry.id   AF-A0A0S4L6Y0-F1
#
_cell.length_a   1.000
_cell.length_b   1.000
_cell.length_c   1.000
_cell.angle_alpha   90.00
_cell.angle_beta   90.00
_cell.angle_gamma   90.00
#
_symmetry.space_group_name_H-M   'P 1'
#
loop_
_entity.id
_entity.type
_entity.pdbx_description
1 polymer ?
#
loop_
_entity_poly.entity_id
_entity_poly.type
_entity_poly.pdbx_seq_one_letter_code
_entity_poly.pdbx_strand_id
1 'polypeptide(L)'
;MIGLIATPSARGQSGKACCKMSRSVSTIEVMMESWNESCQACGAGNGPLTKLSLGKDFFGRPYDRLSPSSDQSPKWYCAPCSMHKNLQRDFRDICAEFDKLRAGHISELAKGGEFRRASLRLQEILTLLSATQRQSPFLSGYDVTLLMERLNTLTMPV
;
A
#
# COMPACT_ATOMS: atom_id res chain seq x y z
N MET A 1 51.15 -25.01 39.60
CA MET A 1 50.06 -25.32 38.65
C MET A 1 50.69 -25.54 37.28
N ILE A 2 50.92 -26.79 36.90
CA ILE A 2 51.50 -27.13 35.59
C ILE A 2 50.45 -27.99 34.90
N GLY A 3 49.82 -27.41 33.88
CA GLY A 3 48.75 -28.04 33.12
C GLY A 3 49.31 -29.10 32.17
N LEU A 4 48.77 -30.32 32.29
CA LEU A 4 48.80 -31.34 31.25
C LEU A 4 47.92 -30.90 30.09
N ILE A 5 48.34 -31.14 28.84
CA ILE A 5 47.42 -31.65 27.82
C ILE A 5 48.16 -32.67 26.92
N ALA A 6 47.58 -33.86 26.86
CA ALA A 6 48.02 -35.02 26.11
C ALA A 6 47.51 -35.03 24.66
N THR A 7 48.11 -35.92 23.88
CA THR A 7 47.97 -36.22 22.44
C THR A 7 46.57 -36.68 22.00
N PRO A 8 46.26 -36.67 20.68
CA PRO A 8 45.06 -37.30 20.14
C PRO A 8 45.35 -38.70 19.60
N SER A 9 44.47 -39.67 19.87
CA SER A 9 44.42 -40.95 19.16
C SER A 9 42.99 -41.49 19.07
N ALA A 10 42.78 -42.28 18.03
CA ALA A 10 41.55 -42.43 17.25
C ALA A 10 40.58 -43.57 17.69
N ARG A 11 39.45 -43.63 16.96
CA ARG A 11 38.42 -44.71 16.84
C ARG A 11 37.36 -44.70 17.96
N GLY A 12 36.07 -44.93 17.71
CA GLY A 12 35.35 -45.24 16.48
C GLY A 12 33.92 -45.71 16.81
N GLN A 13 33.04 -45.54 15.80
CA GLN A 13 31.84 -46.31 15.47
C GLN A 13 30.50 -46.16 16.21
N SER A 14 29.47 -46.25 15.35
CA SER A 14 28.07 -46.65 15.55
C SER A 14 27.12 -45.52 15.95
N GLY A 15 26.08 -45.18 15.20
CA GLY A 15 25.52 -45.77 13.99
C GLY A 15 24.13 -45.18 13.74
N LYS A 16 23.49 -45.70 12.69
CA LYS A 16 22.06 -45.60 12.31
C LYS A 16 21.76 -44.60 11.18
N ALA A 17 21.29 -45.23 10.11
CA ALA A 17 20.86 -44.72 8.83
C ALA A 17 19.84 -43.59 8.95
N CYS A 18 20.01 -42.58 8.10
CA CYS A 18 18.88 -41.76 7.67
C CYS A 18 18.59 -42.11 6.21
N CYS A 19 17.37 -42.59 5.99
CA CYS A 19 16.89 -43.15 4.74
C CYS A 19 17.05 -42.18 3.56
N LYS A 20 17.53 -42.75 2.45
CA LYS A 20 17.45 -42.16 1.13
C LYS A 20 15.98 -42.18 0.70
N MET A 21 15.30 -41.05 0.78
CA MET A 21 13.99 -40.87 0.14
C MET A 21 14.20 -40.08 -1.16
N SER A 22 14.41 -40.83 -2.24
CA SER A 22 14.08 -40.34 -3.57
C SER A 22 12.56 -40.29 -3.67
N ARG A 23 11.96 -39.10 -3.85
CA ARG A 23 10.95 -38.85 -4.89
C ARG A 23 10.24 -37.51 -4.70
N SER A 24 10.05 -36.90 -5.86
CA SER A 24 9.05 -35.89 -6.17
C SER A 24 9.10 -34.67 -5.28
N VAL A 25 9.98 -33.72 -5.65
CA VAL A 25 9.53 -32.33 -5.71
C VAL A 25 8.34 -32.35 -6.65
N SER A 26 7.15 -32.57 -6.09
CA SER A 26 5.93 -32.17 -6.74
C SER A 26 6.10 -30.68 -6.92
N THR A 27 6.46 -30.33 -8.14
CA THR A 27 6.16 -29.05 -8.75
C THR A 27 4.67 -28.83 -8.53
N ILE A 28 4.31 -28.35 -7.34
CA ILE A 28 3.16 -27.48 -7.19
C ILE A 28 3.67 -26.17 -7.79
N GLU A 29 3.80 -26.17 -9.12
CA GLU A 29 3.42 -25.03 -9.93
C GLU A 29 1.98 -24.75 -9.50
N VAL A 30 1.85 -23.98 -8.42
CA VAL A 30 0.71 -23.09 -8.31
C VAL A 30 0.82 -22.31 -9.61
N MET A 31 -0.05 -22.63 -10.57
CA MET A 31 -0.28 -21.85 -11.77
C MET A 31 -0.57 -20.44 -11.27
N MET A 32 0.49 -19.65 -11.11
CA MET A 32 0.41 -18.22 -10.97
C MET A 32 0.08 -17.80 -12.39
N GLU A 33 -1.22 -17.83 -12.69
CA GLU A 33 -1.76 -17.42 -13.97
C GLU A 33 -1.07 -16.13 -14.41
N SER A 34 -0.90 -16.02 -15.72
CA SER A 34 -0.34 -14.89 -16.45
C SER A 34 -1.12 -13.60 -16.16
N TRP A 35 -0.96 -13.03 -14.97
CA TRP A 35 -1.66 -11.83 -14.53
C TRP A 35 -0.72 -10.63 -14.71
N ASN A 36 -0.78 -10.07 -15.92
CA ASN A 36 -0.30 -8.74 -16.28
C ASN A 36 1.14 -8.44 -15.86
N GLU A 37 2.10 -8.78 -16.72
CA GLU A 37 3.49 -8.28 -16.61
C GLU A 37 3.58 -6.75 -16.72
N SER A 38 2.48 -6.08 -17.05
CA SER A 38 2.39 -4.63 -17.18
C SER A 38 1.55 -3.95 -16.11
N CYS A 39 2.00 -2.76 -15.73
CA CYS A 39 1.25 -1.86 -14.86
C CYS A 39 -0.08 -1.48 -15.53
N GLN A 40 -1.20 -1.76 -14.88
CA GLN A 40 -2.53 -1.49 -15.43
C GLN A 40 -2.87 0.00 -15.57
N ALA A 41 -2.06 0.89 -15.00
CA ALA A 41 -2.22 2.34 -15.14
C ALA A 41 -1.49 2.90 -16.36
N CYS A 42 -0.25 2.46 -16.56
CA CYS A 42 0.69 3.13 -17.45
C CYS A 42 1.25 2.23 -18.54
N GLY A 43 0.89 0.94 -18.55
CA GLY A 43 1.33 -0.06 -19.52
C GLY A 43 2.79 -0.50 -19.38
N ALA A 44 3.54 0.01 -18.40
CA ALA A 44 4.96 -0.33 -18.25
C ALA A 44 5.12 -1.82 -17.88
N GLY A 45 5.83 -2.58 -18.72
CA GLY A 45 5.87 -4.05 -18.73
C GLY A 45 7.07 -4.74 -18.07
N ASN A 46 8.00 -4.02 -17.42
CA ASN A 46 9.31 -4.59 -17.05
C ASN A 46 9.77 -4.20 -15.63
N GLY A 47 8.87 -4.16 -14.66
CA GLY A 47 9.22 -3.77 -13.29
C GLY A 47 8.35 -4.45 -12.23
N PRO A 48 8.79 -4.46 -10.97
CA PRO A 48 8.02 -5.07 -9.89
C PRO A 48 6.64 -4.41 -9.80
N LEU A 49 5.60 -5.22 -9.89
CA LEU A 49 4.22 -4.81 -9.70
C LEU A 49 3.76 -5.18 -8.31
N THR A 50 2.96 -4.30 -7.73
CA THR A 50 2.37 -4.48 -6.41
C THR A 50 0.86 -4.49 -6.52
N LYS A 51 0.24 -5.41 -5.79
CA LYS A 51 -1.21 -5.40 -5.59
C LYS A 51 -1.57 -4.28 -4.62
N LEU A 52 -2.55 -3.46 -4.98
CA LEU A 52 -3.11 -2.48 -4.05
C LEU A 52 -4.08 -3.18 -3.11
N SER A 53 -3.70 -3.27 -1.83
CA SER A 53 -4.59 -3.77 -0.79
C SER A 53 -5.53 -2.68 -0.29
N LEU A 54 -6.80 -3.04 -0.12
CA LEU A 54 -7.78 -2.21 0.58
C LEU A 54 -7.53 -2.38 2.10
N GLY A 55 -6.73 -1.47 2.67
CA GLY A 55 -6.47 -1.40 4.11
C GLY A 55 -7.51 -0.54 4.84
N LYS A 56 -7.07 0.56 5.43
CA LYS A 56 -7.92 1.57 6.07
C LYS A 56 -7.97 2.84 5.22
N ASP A 57 -9.02 3.62 5.38
CA ASP A 57 -9.15 4.95 4.79
C ASP A 57 -8.22 5.95 5.51
N PHE A 58 -8.17 7.18 5.00
CA PHE A 58 -7.35 8.26 5.58
C PHE A 58 -7.66 8.57 7.06
N PHE A 59 -8.89 8.28 7.52
CA PHE A 59 -9.37 8.50 8.89
C PHE A 59 -9.20 7.27 9.79
N GLY A 60 -8.58 6.19 9.28
CA GLY A 60 -8.30 4.97 10.02
C GLY A 60 -9.47 3.99 10.10
N ARG A 61 -10.56 4.25 9.38
CA ARG A 61 -11.71 3.35 9.29
C ARG A 61 -11.40 2.23 8.30
N PRO A 62 -11.77 0.97 8.59
CA PRO A 62 -11.65 -0.08 7.59
C PRO A 62 -12.53 0.26 6.40
N TYR A 63 -12.05 0.00 5.18
CA TYR A 63 -12.96 0.07 4.04
C TYR A 63 -14.03 -1.01 4.20
N ASP A 64 -15.28 -0.61 4.00
CA ASP A 64 -16.38 -1.54 3.99
C ASP A 64 -16.18 -2.51 2.81
N ARG A 65 -15.88 -3.78 3.12
CA ARG A 65 -15.53 -4.80 2.11
C ARG A 65 -16.75 -5.29 1.31
N LEU A 66 -17.77 -4.46 1.15
CA LEU A 66 -19.05 -4.85 0.52
C LEU A 66 -19.02 -4.85 -1.01
N SER A 67 -17.88 -5.11 -1.64
CA SER A 67 -17.86 -5.45 -3.07
C SER A 67 -16.86 -6.54 -3.36
N PRO A 68 -17.32 -7.81 -3.41
CA PRO A 68 -16.54 -8.98 -3.83
C PRO A 68 -15.82 -8.79 -5.19
N SER A 69 -16.21 -7.79 -6.00
CA SER A 69 -15.67 -7.53 -7.33
C SER A 69 -14.22 -7.05 -7.37
N SER A 70 -13.77 -6.27 -6.37
CA SER A 70 -12.36 -5.81 -6.31
C SER A 70 -11.41 -6.89 -5.83
N ASP A 71 -11.90 -7.81 -4.99
CA ASP A 71 -11.15 -9.00 -4.57
C ASP A 71 -11.10 -10.07 -5.67
N GLN A 72 -12.14 -10.15 -6.51
CA GLN A 72 -12.19 -11.04 -7.68
C GLN A 72 -11.28 -10.61 -8.84
N SER A 73 -10.91 -9.32 -8.93
CA SER A 73 -10.08 -8.80 -10.03
C SER A 73 -8.91 -7.96 -9.50
N PRO A 74 -7.85 -8.60 -8.95
CA PRO A 74 -6.73 -7.88 -8.38
C PRO A 74 -6.03 -7.03 -9.44
N LYS A 75 -5.93 -5.72 -9.15
CA LYS A 75 -5.23 -4.77 -10.00
C LYS A 75 -3.77 -4.61 -9.58
N TRP A 76 -2.87 -4.58 -10.56
CA TRP A 76 -1.42 -4.56 -10.38
C TRP A 76 -0.82 -3.26 -10.92
N TYR A 77 0.01 -2.61 -10.10
CA TYR A 77 0.59 -1.31 -10.40
C TYR A 77 2.08 -1.28 -10.12
N CYS A 78 2.85 -0.58 -10.97
CA CYS A 78 4.23 -0.23 -10.68
C CYS A 78 4.30 0.77 -9.51
N ALA A 79 5.45 0.87 -8.85
CA ALA A 79 5.62 1.70 -7.66
C ALA A 79 5.13 3.16 -7.80
N PRO A 80 5.44 3.91 -8.88
CA PRO A 80 4.91 5.27 -9.05
C PRO A 80 3.38 5.32 -9.17
N CYS A 81 2.78 4.39 -9.91
CA CYS A 81 1.33 4.35 -10.10
C CYS A 81 0.60 3.89 -8.83
N SER A 82 1.20 2.99 -8.07
CA SER A 82 0.72 2.56 -6.75
C SER A 82 0.70 3.74 -5.78
N MET A 83 1.79 4.54 -5.75
CA MET A 83 1.87 5.76 -4.95
C MET A 83 0.78 6.78 -5.35
N HIS A 84 0.63 7.08 -6.65
CA HIS A 84 -0.42 7.99 -7.14
C HIS A 84 -1.83 7.48 -6.82
N LYS A 85 -2.06 6.16 -6.87
CA LYS A 85 -3.33 5.57 -6.45
C LYS A 85 -3.60 5.75 -4.96
N ASN A 86 -2.57 5.66 -4.11
CA ASN A 86 -2.73 5.93 -2.69
C ASN A 86 -3.07 7.41 -2.44
N LEU A 87 -2.39 8.35 -3.12
CA LEU A 87 -2.74 9.78 -3.04
C LEU A 87 -4.18 10.04 -3.49
N GLN A 88 -4.63 9.41 -4.58
CA GLN A 88 -6.01 9.50 -5.05
C GLN A 88 -7.00 9.02 -3.99
N ARG A 89 -6.69 7.92 -3.28
CA ARG A 89 -7.56 7.38 -2.22
C ARG A 89 -7.69 8.36 -1.07
N ASP A 90 -6.58 8.89 -0.57
CA ASP A 90 -6.58 9.88 0.50
C ASP A 90 -7.40 11.11 0.10
N PHE A 91 -7.18 11.63 -1.12
CA PHE A 91 -7.95 12.75 -1.66
C PHE A 91 -9.45 12.45 -1.69
N ARG A 92 -9.84 11.28 -2.21
CA ARG A 92 -11.25 10.89 -2.30
C ARG A 92 -11.88 10.78 -0.92
N ASP A 93 -11.18 10.20 0.04
CA ASP A 93 -11.70 10.01 1.40
C ASP A 93 -11.88 11.38 2.09
N ILE A 94 -10.92 12.30 1.94
CA ILE A 94 -11.04 13.69 2.43
C ILE A 94 -12.20 14.43 1.75
N CYS A 95 -12.32 14.31 0.42
CA CYS A 95 -13.40 14.95 -0.34
C CYS A 95 -14.78 14.46 0.12
N ALA A 96 -14.94 13.16 0.38
CA ALA A 96 -16.19 12.59 0.85
C ALA A 96 -16.58 13.13 2.24
N GLU A 97 -15.63 13.27 3.17
CA GLU A 97 -15.88 13.88 4.47
C GLU A 97 -16.14 15.39 4.38
N PHE A 98 -15.51 16.08 3.41
CA PHE A 98 -15.80 17.49 3.13
C PHE A 98 -17.24 17.67 2.63
N ASP A 99 -17.69 16.83 1.70
CA ASP A 99 -19.05 16.86 1.20
C ASP A 99 -20.08 16.59 2.31
N LYS A 100 -19.79 15.66 3.23
CA LYS A 100 -20.59 15.44 4.45
C LYS A 100 -20.64 16.69 5.32
N LEU A 101 -19.49 17.30 5.61
CA LEU A 101 -19.41 18.49 6.44
C LEU A 101 -20.21 19.64 5.83
N ARG A 102 -20.08 19.87 4.52
CA ARG A 102 -20.83 20.89 3.78
C ARG A 102 -22.34 20.62 3.78
N ALA A 103 -22.75 19.35 3.75
CA ALA A 103 -24.16 18.95 3.85
C ALA A 103 -24.72 19.02 5.29
N GLY A 104 -23.91 19.39 6.29
CA GLY A 104 -24.31 19.41 7.69
C GLY A 104 -24.42 18.01 8.32
N HIS A 105 -23.85 16.98 7.68
CA HIS A 105 -23.80 15.64 8.22
C HIS A 105 -22.61 15.47 9.18
N ILE A 106 -22.66 14.43 10.01
CA ILE A 106 -21.53 14.05 10.87
C ILE A 106 -20.34 13.69 9.97
N SER A 107 -19.24 14.42 10.18
CA SER A 107 -18.01 14.31 9.40
C SER A 107 -16.81 14.17 10.33
N GLU A 108 -15.83 13.37 9.94
CA GLU A 108 -14.55 13.29 10.64
C GLU A 108 -13.81 14.63 10.57
N LEU A 109 -14.02 15.43 9.53
CA LEU A 109 -13.43 16.77 9.40
C LEU A 109 -14.00 17.80 10.39
N ALA A 110 -15.09 17.49 11.10
CA ALA A 110 -15.56 18.33 12.20
C ALA A 110 -14.60 18.27 13.41
N LYS A 111 -13.73 17.24 13.50
CA LYS A 111 -12.72 17.10 14.54
C LYS A 111 -11.49 17.91 14.15
N GLY A 112 -11.10 18.90 14.96
CA GLY A 112 -9.99 19.82 14.62
C GLY A 112 -8.65 19.13 14.30
N GLY A 113 -8.34 18.01 14.97
CA GLY A 113 -7.14 17.21 14.67
C GLY A 113 -7.16 16.55 13.28
N GLU A 114 -8.31 15.97 12.91
CA GLU A 114 -8.52 15.34 11.61
C GLU A 114 -8.55 16.38 10.49
N PHE A 115 -9.19 17.54 10.73
CA PHE A 115 -9.18 18.67 9.82
C PHE A 115 -7.76 19.14 9.51
N ARG A 116 -6.95 19.40 10.55
CA ARG A 116 -5.55 19.84 10.36
C ARG A 116 -4.74 18.80 9.60
N ARG A 117 -4.93 17.50 9.91
CA ARG A 117 -4.24 16.42 9.22
C ARG A 117 -4.65 16.32 7.75
N ALA A 118 -5.94 16.50 7.44
CA ALA A 118 -6.43 16.53 6.07
C ALA A 118 -5.85 17.71 5.28
N SER A 119 -5.81 18.92 5.85
CA SER A 119 -5.22 20.10 5.20
C SER A 119 -3.73 19.90 4.88
N LEU A 120 -2.96 19.36 5.83
CA LEU A 120 -1.55 19.01 5.60
C LEU A 120 -1.42 17.95 4.50
N ARG A 121 -2.27 16.93 4.52
CA ARG A 121 -2.24 15.87 3.51
C ARG A 121 -2.50 16.40 2.09
N LEU A 122 -3.43 17.33 1.93
CA LEU A 122 -3.68 17.95 0.62
C LEU A 122 -2.47 18.74 0.09
N GLN A 123 -1.75 19.45 0.98
CA GLN A 123 -0.50 20.12 0.62
C GLN A 123 0.59 19.14 0.17
N GLU A 124 0.74 18.02 0.89
CA GLU A 124 1.67 16.95 0.53
C GLU A 124 1.33 16.35 -0.83
N ILE A 125 0.04 16.06 -1.07
CA ILE A 125 -0.44 15.52 -2.35
C ILE A 125 -0.06 16.46 -3.50
N LEU A 126 -0.34 17.77 -3.36
CA LEU A 126 -0.01 18.75 -4.40
C LEU A 126 1.50 18.82 -4.66
N THR A 127 2.30 18.76 -3.59
CA THR A 127 3.78 18.75 -3.69
C THR A 127 4.28 17.50 -4.41
N LEU A 128 3.74 16.32 -4.11
CA LEU A 128 4.13 15.06 -4.75
C LEU A 128 3.70 15.00 -6.22
N LEU A 129 2.52 15.53 -6.56
CA LEU A 129 2.05 15.62 -7.94
C LEU A 129 2.91 16.56 -8.78
N SER A 130 3.37 17.69 -8.21
CA SER A 130 4.22 18.66 -8.92
C SER A 130 5.68 18.22 -9.04
N ALA A 131 6.19 17.46 -8.06
CA ALA A 131 7.55 16.90 -8.12
C ALA A 131 7.72 15.78 -9.16
N THR A 132 6.62 15.20 -9.65
CA THR A 132 6.66 14.08 -10.58
C THR A 132 6.64 14.56 -12.03
N GLN A 133 7.64 14.15 -12.83
CA GLN A 133 7.74 14.54 -14.26
C GLN A 133 6.57 14.01 -15.11
N ARG A 134 5.90 12.94 -14.66
CA ARG A 134 4.75 12.34 -15.34
C ARG A 134 3.46 12.76 -14.63
N GLN A 135 2.55 13.37 -15.39
CA GLN A 135 1.21 13.69 -14.90
C GLN A 135 0.50 12.42 -14.41
N SER A 136 -0.10 12.51 -13.23
CA SER A 136 -0.86 11.40 -12.66
C SER A 136 -2.16 11.18 -13.45
N PRO A 137 -2.44 9.98 -13.95
CA PRO A 137 -3.70 9.68 -14.63
C PRO A 137 -4.88 9.53 -13.64
N PHE A 138 -4.63 9.66 -12.33
CA PHE A 138 -5.62 9.35 -11.29
C PHE A 138 -6.13 10.56 -10.53
N LEU A 139 -5.36 11.64 -10.52
CA LEU A 139 -5.63 12.81 -9.70
C LEU A 139 -4.97 14.01 -10.37
N SER A 140 -5.74 15.08 -10.58
CA SER A 140 -5.22 16.35 -11.10
C SER A 140 -4.80 17.26 -9.95
N GLY A 141 -3.75 18.06 -10.15
CA GLY A 141 -3.35 19.07 -9.17
C GLY A 141 -4.43 20.15 -8.98
N TYR A 142 -5.19 20.45 -10.04
CA TYR A 142 -6.28 21.43 -10.00
C TYR A 142 -7.37 21.02 -9.00
N ASP A 143 -7.80 19.75 -9.01
CA ASP A 143 -8.83 19.26 -8.10
C ASP A 143 -8.39 19.34 -6.63
N VAL A 144 -7.09 19.10 -6.39
CA VAL A 144 -6.48 19.20 -5.06
C VAL A 144 -6.49 20.65 -4.58
N THR A 145 -6.04 21.59 -5.42
CA THR A 145 -6.07 23.03 -5.11
C THR A 145 -7.50 23.51 -4.82
N LEU A 146 -8.46 23.14 -5.66
CA LEU A 146 -9.86 23.52 -5.48
C LEU A 146 -10.44 23.00 -4.15
N LEU A 147 -10.12 21.76 -3.76
CA LEU A 147 -10.55 21.22 -2.48
C LEU A 147 -9.89 21.95 -1.30
N MET A 148 -8.60 22.29 -1.41
CA MET A 148 -7.89 23.06 -0.37
C MET A 148 -8.51 24.44 -0.16
N GLU A 149 -8.80 25.17 -1.24
CA GLU A 149 -9.45 26.48 -1.18
C GLU A 149 -10.81 26.38 -0.49
N ARG A 150 -11.64 25.41 -0.90
CA ARG A 150 -12.95 25.17 -0.29
C ARG A 150 -12.85 24.79 1.17
N LEU A 151 -11.87 23.96 1.54
CA LEU A 151 -11.66 23.56 2.93
C LEU A 151 -11.32 24.78 3.81
N ASN A 152 -10.51 25.72 3.29
CA ASN A 152 -10.19 26.97 3.99
C ASN A 152 -11.41 27.87 4.21
N THR A 153 -12.40 27.85 3.30
CA THR A 153 -13.65 28.62 3.48
C THR A 153 -14.56 28.06 4.57
N LEU A 154 -14.39 26.79 4.95
CA LEU A 154 -15.12 26.17 6.06
C LEU A 154 -14.42 26.32 7.41
N THR A 155 -13.46 27.26 7.54
CA THR A 155 -12.68 27.44 8.77
C THR A 155 -13.61 27.57 9.98
N MET A 156 -13.61 26.54 10.83
CA MET A 156 -14.37 26.48 12.07
C MET A 156 -13.92 27.65 12.96
N PRO A 157 -14.84 28.39 13.60
CA PRO A 157 -14.44 29.40 14.58
C PRO A 157 -13.60 28.74 15.67
N VAL A 158 -12.42 29.29 15.92
CA VAL A 158 -11.51 28.91 17.00
C VAL A 158 -12.15 29.22 18.35
#